data_AF-A0A660MJ66-F1
#
_entry.id   AF-A0A660MJ66-F1
#
_cell.length_a   1.000
_cell.length_b   1.000
_cell.length_c   1.000
_cell.angle_alpha   90.00
_cell.angle_beta   90.00
_cell.angle_gamma   90.00
#
_symmetry.space_group_name_H-M   'P 1'
#
loop_
_entity.id
_entity.type
_entity.pdbx_description
1 polymer ?
#
loop_
_entity_poly.entity_id
_entity_poly.type
_entity_poly.pdbx_seq_one_letter_code
_entity_poly.pdbx_strand_id
1 'polypeptide(L)' 'VNQPMKVGWFGDSMYLEFHAPLGEDARTLEQNIAEARETVHKSVASRGLRVENDLIDAVVREESGMPVEVAYYQ' A
#
# COMPACT_ATOMS: atom_id res chain seq x y z
N VAL A 1 -5.46 16.28 -6.54
CA VAL A 1 -5.18 15.71 -5.21
C VAL A 1 -3.81 15.06 -5.28
N ASN A 2 -2.86 15.46 -4.42
CA ASN A 2 -1.56 14.79 -4.27
C ASN A 2 -1.77 13.61 -3.31
N GLN A 3 -1.93 12.40 -3.84
CA GLN A 3 -2.14 11.18 -3.05
C GLN A 3 -0.95 10.24 -3.32
N PRO A 4 0.09 10.28 -2.46
CA PRO A 4 1.28 9.46 -2.63
C PRO A 4 0.98 7.95 -2.52
N MET A 5 -0.14 7.59 -1.89
CA MET A 5 -0.55 6.21 -1.70
C MET A 5 -1.99 6.03 -2.16
N LYS A 6 -2.24 4.98 -2.93
CA LYS A 6 -3.58 4.58 -3.35
C LYS A 6 -3.79 3.12 -3.02
N VAL A 7 -4.95 2.82 -2.43
CA VAL A 7 -5.44 1.47 -2.25
C VAL A 7 -6.74 1.30 -3.01
N GLY A 8 -6.92 0.15 -3.65
CA GLY A 8 -8.06 -0.11 -4.51
C GLY A 8 -8.40 -1.58 -4.63
N TRP A 9 -9.67 -1.86 -4.87
CA TRP A 9 -10.18 -3.20 -5.09
C TRP A 9 -10.22 -3.52 -6.58
N PHE A 10 -9.82 -4.74 -6.94
CA PHE A 10 -10.14 -5.33 -8.24
C PHE A 10 -10.51 -6.80 -8.03
N GLY A 11 -11.75 -7.15 -8.36
CA GLY A 11 -12.33 -8.43 -7.96
C GLY A 11 -12.36 -8.57 -6.43
N ASP A 12 -11.82 -9.68 -5.95
CA ASP A 12 -11.74 -10.01 -4.52
C ASP A 12 -10.41 -9.60 -3.86
N SER A 13 -9.53 -8.96 -4.63
CA SER A 13 -8.17 -8.62 -4.21
C SER A 13 -7.97 -7.13 -3.97
N MET A 14 -7.07 -6.80 -3.04
CA MET A 14 -6.62 -5.44 -2.74
C MET A 14 -5.30 -5.15 -3.44
N TYR A 15 -5.22 -3.98 -4.05
CA TYR A 15 -4.03 -3.47 -4.71
C TYR A 15 -3.53 -2.19 -4.03
N LEU A 16 -2.22 -2.03 -4.00
CA LEU A 16 -1.51 -0.86 -3.49
C LEU A 16 -0.65 -0.26 -4.62
N GLU A 17 -0.71 1.06 -4.77
CA GLU A 17 0.18 1.86 -5.60
C GLU A 17 0.81 2.94 -4.72
N PHE A 18 2.12 3.18 -4.88
CA PHE A 18 2.85 4.18 -4.11
C PHE A 18 3.77 5.04 -4.99
N HIS A 19 3.83 6.33 -4.67
CA HIS A 19 4.77 7.34 -5.15
C HIS A 19 5.26 8.13 -3.94
N ALA A 20 6.58 8.33 -3.79
CA ALA A 20 7.09 9.10 -2.67
C ALA A 20 6.53 10.53 -2.66
N PRO A 21 6.04 11.02 -1.50
CA PRO A 21 5.71 12.43 -1.36
C PRO A 21 6.98 13.28 -1.48
N LEU A 22 6.88 14.39 -2.22
CA LEU A 22 7.97 15.32 -2.47
C LEU A 22 7.77 16.63 -1.70
N GLY A 23 8.85 17.38 -1.46
CA GLY A 23 8.80 18.70 -0.83
C GLY A 23 8.53 18.65 0.67
N GLU A 24 7.62 19.49 1.16
CA GLU A 24 7.29 19.62 2.58
C GLU A 24 6.61 18.37 3.17
N ASP A 25 6.03 17.52 2.31
CA ASP A 25 5.36 16.27 2.69
C ASP A 25 6.31 15.06 2.71
N ALA A 26 7.60 15.25 2.43
CA ALA A 26 8.58 14.15 2.38
C ALA A 26 8.66 13.43 3.74
N ARG A 27 8.64 12.10 3.68
CA ARG A 27 8.70 11.20 4.85
C ARG A 27 9.86 10.25 4.72
N THR A 28 10.31 9.68 5.84
CA THR A 28 11.30 8.61 5.79
C THR A 28 10.69 7.35 5.18
N LEU A 29 11.55 6.48 4.65
CA LEU A 29 11.13 5.18 4.12
C LEU A 29 10.36 4.37 5.19
N GLU A 30 10.81 4.38 6.44
CA GLU A 30 10.14 3.66 7.52
C GLU A 30 8.74 4.20 7.80
N GLN A 31 8.56 5.52 7.73
CA GLN A 31 7.24 6.15 7.91
C GLN A 31 6.28 5.78 6.77
N ASN A 32 6.76 5.77 5.53
CA ASN A 32 5.96 5.37 4.37
C ASN A 32 5.56 3.89 4.45
N ILE A 33 6.48 3.00 4.87
CA ILE A 33 6.19 1.58 5.07
C ILE A 33 5.14 1.38 6.18
N ALA A 34 5.29 2.07 7.31
CA ALA A 34 4.36 1.96 8.42
C ALA A 34 2.94 2.40 8.02
N GLU A 35 2.82 3.52 7.32
CA GLU A 35 1.55 4.03 6.82
C GLU A 35 0.93 3.10 5.76
N ALA A 36 1.74 2.54 4.86
CA ALA A 36 1.25 1.63 3.81
C ALA A 36 0.66 0.36 4.41
N ARG A 37 1.37 -0.23 5.37
CA ARG A 37 0.86 -1.38 6.13
C ARG A 37 -0.44 -1.02 6.84
N GLU A 38 -0.46 0.07 7.59
CA GLU A 38 -1.66 0.50 8.33
C GLU A 38 -2.86 0.71 7.39
N THR A 39 -2.65 1.36 6.25
CA THR A 39 -3.69 1.65 5.26
C THR A 39 -4.26 0.38 4.65
N VAL A 40 -3.41 -0.58 4.25
CA VAL A 40 -3.86 -1.86 3.70
C VAL A 40 -4.63 -2.65 4.76
N HIS A 41 -4.08 -2.81 5.96
CA HIS A 41 -4.73 -3.54 7.06
C HIS A 41 -6.09 -2.94 7.42
N LYS A 42 -6.20 -1.61 7.52
CA LYS A 42 -7.50 -0.93 7.74
C LYS A 42 -8.50 -1.21 6.62
N SER A 43 -8.02 -1.21 5.37
CA SER A 43 -8.87 -1.39 4.19
C SER A 43 -9.40 -2.82 4.08
N VAL A 44 -8.70 -3.80 4.64
CA VAL A 44 -9.12 -5.21 4.62
C VAL A 44 -9.64 -5.73 5.96
N ALA A 45 -9.64 -4.94 7.04
CA ALA A 45 -9.89 -5.43 8.42
C ALA A 45 -11.19 -6.21 8.60
N SER A 46 -12.24 -5.90 7.81
CA SER A 46 -13.53 -6.60 7.86
C SER A 46 -13.65 -7.78 6.88
N ARG A 47 -12.57 -8.12 6.18
CA ARG A 47 -12.51 -9.15 5.15
C ARG A 47 -11.42 -10.14 5.56
N GLY A 48 -11.73 -11.44 5.53
CA GLY A 48 -10.80 -12.51 5.92
C GLY A 48 -9.65 -12.74 4.93
N LEU A 49 -9.09 -11.66 4.37
CA LEU A 49 -8.01 -11.71 3.39
C LEU A 49 -6.68 -11.92 4.09
N ARG A 50 -5.78 -12.62 3.39
CA ARG A 50 -4.37 -12.69 3.74
C ARG A 50 -3.68 -11.43 3.24
N VAL A 51 -2.92 -10.76 4.10
CA VAL A 51 -2.12 -9.56 3.76
C VAL A 51 -0.65 -9.93 3.63
N GLU A 52 -0.03 -9.55 2.51
CA GLU A 52 1.39 -9.79 2.24
C GLU A 52 2.23 -8.56 2.62
N ASN A 53 2.64 -8.45 3.89
CA ASN A 53 3.40 -7.30 4.38
C ASN A 53 4.75 -7.10 3.65
N ASP A 54 5.41 -8.17 3.22
CA ASP A 54 6.68 -8.07 2.49
C ASP A 54 6.47 -7.46 1.09
N LEU A 55 5.32 -7.72 0.45
CA LEU A 55 4.96 -7.08 -0.82
C LEU A 55 4.62 -5.60 -0.61
N ILE A 56 3.93 -5.25 0.47
CA ILE A 56 3.67 -3.85 0.83
C ILE A 56 4.99 -3.08 0.97
N ASP A 57 5.96 -3.66 1.68
CA ASP A 57 7.29 -3.05 1.83
C ASP A 57 8.00 -2.89 0.48
N ALA A 58 7.92 -3.90 -0.39
CA ALA A 58 8.51 -3.85 -1.72
C ALA A 58 7.90 -2.72 -2.57
N VAL A 59 6.57 -2.55 -2.56
CA VAL A 59 5.88 -1.47 -3.29
C VAL A 59 6.38 -0.09 -2.87
N VAL A 60 6.56 0.13 -1.56
CA VAL A 60 7.06 1.41 -1.04
C VAL A 60 8.54 1.61 -1.35
N ARG A 61 9.36 0.55 -1.36
CA ARG A 61 10.79 0.64 -1.68
C ARG A 61 11.07 0.85 -3.16
N GLU A 62 10.28 0.21 -4.02
CA GLU A 62 10.47 0.25 -5.47
C GLU A 62 9.88 1.51 -6.09
N GLU A 63 8.80 2.06 -5.51
CA GLU A 63 8.13 3.28 -5.99
C GLU A 63 7.79 3.21 -7.48
N SER A 64 7.43 2.01 -7.97
CA SER A 64 7.21 1.75 -9.41
C SER A 64 6.04 2.55 -10.00
N GLY A 65 5.15 3.05 -9.14
CA GLY A 65 3.91 3.71 -9.54
C GLY A 65 2.88 2.78 -10.16
N MET A 66 3.11 1.46 -10.12
CA MET A 66 2.20 0.45 -10.64
C MET A 66 1.42 -0.21 -9.49
N PRO A 67 0.11 -0.46 -9.65
CA PRO A 67 -0.65 -1.22 -8.67
C PRO A 67 -0.13 -2.65 -8.52
N VAL A 68 0.09 -3.08 -7.28
CA VAL A 68 0.51 -4.44 -6.92
C VAL A 68 -0.51 -5.05 -5.98
N GLU A 69 -0.86 -6.32 -6.22
CA GLU A 69 -1.75 -7.09 -5.35
C GLU A 69 -1.07 -7.36 -4.01
N VAL A 70 -1.68 -6.92 -2.90
CA VAL A 70 -1.12 -7.01 -1.54
C VAL A 70 -2.03 -7.71 -0.54
N ALA A 71 -3.28 -8.01 -0.91
CA ALA A 71 -4.14 -8.88 -0.12
C ALA A 71 -5.16 -9.63 -0.98
N TYR A 72 -5.39 -10.90 -0.66
CA TYR A 72 -6.25 -11.84 -1.41
C TYR A 72 -6.80 -12.95 -0.51
N TYR A 73 -7.84 -13.68 -0.97
CA TYR A 73 -8.34 -14.86 -0.26
C TYR A 73 -7.36 -16.04 -0.39
N GLN A 74 -7.25 -16.85 0.66
CA GLN A 74 -6.47 -18.09 0.62
C GLN A 74 -7.13 -19.17 -0.25
#